data_AF-A0A358IDW7-F1
#
_entry.id   AF-A0A358IDW7-F1
#
_cell.length_a   1.000
_cell.length_b   1.000
_cell.length_c   1.000
_cell.angle_alpha   90.00
_cell.angle_beta   90.00
_cell.angle_gamma   90.00
#
_symmetry.space_group_name_H-M   'P 1'
#
loop_
_entity.id
_entity.type
_entity.pdbx_description
1 polymer ?
#
loop_
_entity_poly.entity_id
_entity_poly.type
_entity_poly.pdbx_seq_one_letter_code
_entity_poly.pdbx_strand_id
1 'polypeptide(L)'
;PMIVGTDEKRHAWMDEGATTFLEDQSKIEHWPGVDHHRVGARSYLQVSAARQEQALMRHGDYYEPGPGYGVASYLKPAALMVALRDVMGEEDWLTAYRTFIAEWSFKKPSPWDFFNTFERFAEDDLDWFWTSFYYETWVMDHAVGRVISKPTGGATVTIEDRGDAIFPARVRIRTSNGMDFVHEIPVYHWLAGNDHYEIDVAPAAGSVMRVELDPGGYAPDVDRQNNFWPRGSEE
;
A
#
# COMPACT_ATOMS: atom_id res chain seq x y z
N PRO A 1 -4.21 22.97 0.28
CA PRO A 1 -5.38 22.15 0.69
C PRO A 1 -6.73 22.87 0.46
N MET A 2 -6.99 24.00 1.12
CA MET A 2 -8.34 24.62 1.15
C MET A 2 -8.84 25.32 -0.14
N ILE A 3 -8.16 25.16 -1.28
CA ILE A 3 -8.66 25.68 -2.56
C ILE A 3 -9.55 24.67 -3.29
N VAL A 4 -9.47 23.38 -2.96
CA VAL A 4 -10.38 22.34 -3.45
C VAL A 4 -11.45 22.13 -2.38
N GLY A 5 -12.72 22.36 -2.70
CA GLY A 5 -13.81 22.23 -1.73
C GLY A 5 -14.34 20.81 -1.66
N THR A 6 -14.19 20.09 -0.56
CA THR A 6 -14.70 18.72 -0.41
C THR A 6 -16.07 18.70 0.28
N ASP A 7 -16.87 17.65 0.07
CA ASP A 7 -18.05 17.36 0.89
C ASP A 7 -17.61 16.50 2.09
N GLU A 8 -17.02 17.16 3.09
CA GLU A 8 -16.40 16.50 4.25
C GLU A 8 -17.39 15.60 5.02
N LYS A 9 -18.69 15.98 5.06
CA LYS A 9 -19.71 15.15 5.69
C LYS A 9 -19.90 13.81 5.00
N ARG A 10 -19.77 13.76 3.67
CA ARG A 10 -19.90 12.53 2.90
C ARG A 10 -18.58 11.79 2.76
N HIS A 11 -17.48 12.54 2.60
CA HIS A 11 -16.17 12.03 2.20
C HIS A 11 -15.07 12.71 3.00
N ALA A 12 -15.11 12.56 4.33
CA ALA A 12 -14.15 13.17 5.27
C ALA A 12 -12.69 12.90 4.89
N TRP A 13 -12.42 11.68 4.39
CA TRP A 13 -11.09 11.25 3.95
C TRP A 13 -10.46 12.16 2.89
N MET A 14 -11.26 12.82 2.04
CA MET A 14 -10.73 13.67 0.97
C MET A 14 -10.06 14.93 1.52
N ASP A 15 -10.59 15.47 2.63
CA ASP A 15 -10.00 16.64 3.27
C ASP A 15 -8.92 16.20 4.28
N GLU A 16 -9.32 15.36 5.22
CA GLU A 16 -8.51 15.01 6.38
C GLU A 16 -7.36 14.08 6.01
N GLY A 17 -7.57 13.14 5.09
CA GLY A 17 -6.53 12.26 4.58
C GLY A 17 -5.51 13.01 3.73
N ALA A 18 -5.96 13.92 2.87
CA ALA A 18 -5.06 14.76 2.07
C ALA A 18 -4.25 15.72 2.94
N THR A 19 -4.89 16.31 3.97
CA THR A 19 -4.22 17.18 4.93
C THR A 19 -3.19 16.40 5.75
N THR A 20 -3.55 15.22 6.26
CA THR A 20 -2.64 14.32 6.99
C THR A 20 -1.44 13.93 6.13
N PHE A 21 -1.67 13.51 4.89
CA PHE A 21 -0.60 13.18 3.94
C PHE A 21 0.38 14.35 3.74
N LEU A 22 -0.14 15.56 3.46
CA LEU A 22 0.68 16.74 3.23
C LEU A 22 1.42 17.19 4.49
N GLU A 23 0.79 17.07 5.66
CA GLU A 23 1.43 17.34 6.94
C GLU A 23 2.61 16.39 7.17
N ASP A 24 2.42 15.09 6.91
CA ASP A 24 3.50 14.10 7.07
C ASP A 24 4.64 14.32 6.06
N GLN A 25 4.35 14.69 4.81
CA GLN A 25 5.39 15.12 3.85
C GLN A 25 6.18 16.33 4.41
N SER A 26 5.47 17.34 4.90
CA SER A 26 6.10 18.55 5.45
C SER A 26 6.98 18.22 6.67
N LYS A 27 6.51 17.33 7.56
CA LYS A 27 7.28 16.92 8.72
C LYS A 27 8.57 16.18 8.35
N ILE A 28 8.51 15.29 7.36
CA ILE A 28 9.69 14.56 6.87
C ILE A 28 10.74 15.53 6.31
N GLU A 29 10.30 16.57 5.59
CA GLU A 29 11.20 17.57 5.01
C GLU A 29 11.84 18.48 6.09
N HIS A 30 11.08 18.88 7.11
CA HIS A 30 11.53 19.87 8.10
C HIS A 30 12.18 19.26 9.35
N TRP A 31 11.82 18.02 9.70
CA TRP A 31 12.36 17.27 10.84
C TRP A 31 12.81 15.88 10.40
N PRO A 32 13.92 15.78 9.65
CA PRO A 32 14.40 14.50 9.14
C PRO A 32 14.81 13.56 10.27
N GLY A 33 14.66 12.25 10.03
CA GLY A 33 15.01 11.18 10.97
C GLY A 33 13.83 10.34 11.44
N VAL A 34 12.59 10.80 11.18
CA VAL A 34 11.37 10.02 11.40
C VAL A 34 10.58 9.98 10.09
N ASP A 35 10.25 8.77 9.63
CA ASP A 35 9.31 8.59 8.53
C ASP A 35 7.88 8.68 9.07
N HIS A 36 7.29 9.87 8.97
CA HIS A 36 5.95 10.15 9.48
C HIS A 36 4.85 9.36 8.77
N HIS A 37 5.04 9.00 7.49
CA HIS A 37 4.09 8.14 6.76
C HIS A 37 3.97 6.78 7.43
N ARG A 38 5.11 6.19 7.83
CA ARG A 38 5.12 4.88 8.51
C ARG A 38 4.52 4.93 9.91
N VAL A 39 4.65 6.05 10.62
CA VAL A 39 4.02 6.22 11.95
C VAL A 39 2.49 6.19 11.84
N GLY A 40 1.94 6.95 10.89
CA GLY A 40 0.50 6.95 10.60
C GLY A 40 0.01 5.59 10.11
N ALA A 41 0.71 5.01 9.13
CA ALA A 41 0.38 3.70 8.56
C ALA A 41 0.35 2.60 9.63
N ARG A 42 1.32 2.55 10.56
CA ARG A 42 1.32 1.57 11.65
C ARG A 42 0.07 1.66 12.52
N SER A 43 -0.40 2.87 12.81
CA SER A 43 -1.61 3.08 13.62
C SER A 43 -2.87 2.64 12.87
N TYR A 44 -2.94 2.90 11.56
CA TYR A 44 -3.98 2.35 10.69
C TYR A 44 -3.95 0.81 10.71
N LEU A 45 -2.80 0.20 10.45
CA LEU A 45 -2.67 -1.27 10.33
C LEU A 45 -3.00 -2.00 11.63
N GLN A 46 -2.75 -1.39 12.80
CA GLN A 46 -3.18 -1.95 14.09
C GLN A 46 -4.71 -2.03 14.21
N VAL A 47 -5.44 -1.02 13.75
CA VAL A 47 -6.91 -1.02 13.74
C VAL A 47 -7.46 -1.99 12.70
N SER A 48 -6.79 -2.10 11.56
CA SER A 48 -7.09 -3.07 10.50
C SER A 48 -6.94 -4.52 10.97
N ALA A 49 -5.80 -4.84 11.59
CA ALA A 49 -5.54 -6.16 12.18
C ALA A 49 -6.54 -6.51 13.30
N ALA A 50 -7.02 -5.51 14.05
CA ALA A 50 -8.06 -5.67 15.07
C ALA A 50 -9.49 -5.78 14.49
N ARG A 51 -9.66 -5.65 13.16
CA ARG A 51 -10.95 -5.64 12.46
C ARG A 51 -11.92 -4.57 13.00
N GLN A 52 -11.38 -3.39 13.34
CA GLN A 52 -12.14 -2.25 13.89
C GLN A 52 -12.29 -1.09 12.90
N GLU A 53 -11.92 -1.31 11.63
CA GLU A 53 -12.10 -0.35 10.57
C GLU A 53 -13.57 -0.13 10.21
N GLN A 54 -13.82 1.02 9.58
CA GLN A 54 -15.05 1.31 8.86
C GLN A 54 -14.66 1.86 7.49
N ALA A 55 -15.46 1.58 6.45
CA ALA A 55 -15.14 1.98 5.08
C ALA A 55 -14.96 3.50 4.93
N LEU A 56 -13.95 3.93 4.15
CA LEU A 56 -13.66 5.35 3.89
C LEU A 56 -14.83 6.07 3.24
N MET A 57 -15.56 5.38 2.36
CA MET A 57 -16.71 5.92 1.64
C MET A 57 -17.97 6.05 2.50
N ARG A 58 -17.91 5.70 3.79
CA ARG A 58 -19.04 5.84 4.72
C ARG A 58 -19.28 7.31 5.04
N HIS A 59 -20.56 7.70 5.07
CA HIS A 59 -20.99 9.03 5.49
C HIS A 59 -20.57 9.31 6.96
N GLY A 60 -20.06 10.52 7.23
CA GLY A 60 -19.53 10.95 8.53
C GLY A 60 -20.50 10.72 9.71
N ASP A 61 -21.77 11.06 9.53
CA ASP A 61 -22.80 10.87 10.55
C ASP A 61 -23.13 9.39 10.87
N TYR A 62 -22.67 8.44 10.07
CA TYR A 62 -22.99 7.02 10.23
C TYR A 62 -21.85 6.20 10.83
N TYR A 63 -20.70 6.81 11.11
CA TYR A 63 -19.63 6.08 11.79
C TYR A 63 -20.06 5.64 13.19
N GLU A 64 -19.78 4.38 13.49
CA GLU A 64 -19.98 3.83 14.83
C GLU A 64 -18.90 4.34 15.79
N PRO A 65 -19.20 4.45 17.10
CA PRO A 65 -18.19 4.83 18.10
C PRO A 65 -16.99 3.88 18.07
N GLY A 66 -15.79 4.44 18.11
CA GLY A 66 -14.54 3.67 18.09
C GLY A 66 -13.48 4.34 17.22
N PRO A 67 -12.37 3.62 16.93
CA PRO A 67 -11.27 4.18 16.14
C PRO A 67 -11.59 4.30 14.66
N GLY A 68 -12.63 3.61 14.16
CA GLY A 68 -12.94 3.51 12.74
C GLY A 68 -13.08 4.85 12.03
N TYR A 69 -13.76 5.85 12.63
CA TYR A 69 -13.89 7.17 12.02
C TYR A 69 -12.54 7.90 11.86
N GLY A 70 -11.72 7.90 12.91
CA GLY A 70 -10.41 8.55 12.88
C GLY A 70 -9.45 7.87 11.89
N VAL A 71 -9.46 6.54 11.84
CA VAL A 71 -8.63 5.81 10.86
C VAL A 71 -9.11 6.06 9.44
N ALA A 72 -10.42 5.95 9.19
CA ALA A 72 -10.99 6.14 7.86
C ALA A 72 -10.88 7.57 7.34
N SER A 73 -10.89 8.57 8.22
CA SER A 73 -10.82 9.98 7.80
C SER A 73 -9.39 10.50 7.69
N TYR A 74 -8.44 10.01 8.50
CA TYR A 74 -7.09 10.58 8.60
C TYR A 74 -5.98 9.59 8.22
N LEU A 75 -5.80 8.54 9.03
CA LEU A 75 -4.60 7.70 8.99
C LEU A 75 -4.55 6.77 7.78
N LYS A 76 -5.65 6.06 7.50
CA LYS A 76 -5.76 5.15 6.36
C LYS A 76 -5.63 5.89 5.02
N PRO A 77 -6.42 6.94 4.71
CA PRO A 77 -6.29 7.63 3.42
C PRO A 77 -4.90 8.23 3.19
N ALA A 78 -4.23 8.75 4.23
CA ALA A 78 -2.86 9.22 4.10
C ALA A 78 -1.88 8.08 3.76
N ALA A 79 -1.97 6.95 4.45
CA ALA A 79 -1.17 5.76 4.15
C ALA A 79 -1.44 5.22 2.74
N LEU A 80 -2.71 5.22 2.30
CA LEU A 80 -3.10 4.78 0.96
C LEU A 80 -2.58 5.72 -0.12
N MET A 81 -2.49 7.04 0.11
CA MET A 81 -1.84 7.95 -0.84
C MET A 81 -0.35 7.62 -1.02
N VAL A 82 0.33 7.18 0.04
CA VAL A 82 1.73 6.73 -0.03
C VAL A 82 1.85 5.38 -0.75
N ALA A 83 0.96 4.44 -0.44
CA ALA A 83 0.92 3.13 -1.13
C ALA A 83 0.63 3.30 -2.63
N LEU A 84 -0.35 4.14 -2.99
CA LEU A 84 -0.69 4.47 -4.37
C LEU A 84 0.49 5.14 -5.09
N ARG A 85 1.26 5.99 -4.39
CA ARG A 85 2.48 6.58 -4.94
C ARG A 85 3.56 5.53 -5.23
N ASP A 86 3.68 4.50 -4.41
CA ASP A 86 4.60 3.39 -4.68
C ASP A 86 4.12 2.53 -5.86
N VAL A 87 2.81 2.32 -6.00
CA VAL A 87 2.20 1.58 -7.13
C VAL A 87 2.38 2.30 -8.46
N MET A 88 2.11 3.61 -8.50
CA MET A 88 2.18 4.41 -9.73
C MET A 88 3.61 4.88 -10.06
N GLY A 89 4.49 4.91 -9.07
CA GLY A 89 5.75 5.65 -9.16
C GLY A 89 5.56 7.14 -8.84
N GLU A 90 6.64 7.76 -8.36
CA GLU A 90 6.60 9.11 -7.80
C GLU A 90 6.23 10.19 -8.82
N GLU A 91 6.73 10.08 -10.06
CA GLU A 91 6.52 11.09 -11.10
C GLU A 91 5.06 11.15 -11.55
N ASP A 92 4.47 10.00 -11.88
CA ASP A 92 3.08 9.91 -12.33
C ASP A 92 2.11 10.27 -11.21
N TRP A 93 2.38 9.79 -9.99
CA TRP A 93 1.59 10.15 -8.82
C TRP A 93 1.61 11.66 -8.55
N LEU A 94 2.80 12.29 -8.58
CA LEU A 94 2.94 13.72 -8.33
C LEU A 94 2.24 14.56 -9.41
N THR A 95 2.35 14.12 -10.67
CA THR A 95 1.68 14.76 -11.80
C THR A 95 0.16 14.63 -11.68
N ALA A 96 -0.35 13.45 -11.31
CA ALA A 96 -1.77 13.21 -11.06
C ALA A 96 -2.30 14.11 -9.93
N TYR A 97 -1.61 14.13 -8.79
CA TYR A 97 -2.04 14.90 -7.62
C TYR A 97 -2.05 16.42 -7.90
N ARG A 98 -1.03 16.94 -8.58
CA ARG A 98 -0.99 18.35 -9.00
C ARG A 98 -2.09 18.68 -10.01
N THR A 99 -2.36 17.77 -10.94
CA THR A 99 -3.41 17.95 -11.94
C THR A 99 -4.79 17.95 -11.29
N PHE A 100 -5.05 17.03 -10.36
CA PHE A 100 -6.29 17.02 -9.58
C PHE A 100 -6.50 18.36 -8.88
N ILE A 101 -5.50 18.86 -8.15
CA ILE A 101 -5.60 20.16 -7.47
C ILE A 101 -5.87 21.29 -8.49
N ALA A 102 -5.16 21.33 -9.61
CA ALA A 102 -5.32 22.38 -10.62
C ALA A 102 -6.72 22.37 -11.27
N GLU A 103 -7.21 21.20 -11.67
CA GLU A 103 -8.51 21.05 -12.33
C GLU A 103 -9.69 21.33 -11.39
N TRP A 104 -9.54 20.99 -10.10
CA TRP A 104 -10.60 21.07 -9.09
C TRP A 104 -10.48 22.23 -8.11
N SER A 105 -9.51 23.13 -8.32
CA SER A 105 -9.41 24.39 -7.60
C SER A 105 -10.68 25.22 -7.75
N PHE A 106 -11.21 25.69 -6.62
CA PHE A 106 -12.45 26.43 -6.45
C PHE A 106 -13.72 25.68 -6.89
N LYS A 107 -13.64 24.34 -6.97
CA LYS A 107 -14.77 23.45 -7.29
C LYS A 107 -15.05 22.47 -6.15
N LYS A 108 -16.02 21.58 -6.39
CA LYS A 108 -16.44 20.52 -5.46
C LYS A 108 -16.31 19.12 -6.08
N PRO A 109 -15.10 18.53 -6.14
CA PRO A 109 -14.94 17.18 -6.64
C PRO A 109 -15.62 16.17 -5.74
N SER A 110 -16.10 15.12 -6.36
CA SER A 110 -16.47 13.87 -5.72
C SER A 110 -15.24 12.94 -5.63
N PRO A 111 -15.30 11.85 -4.84
CA PRO A 111 -14.27 10.81 -4.83
C PRO A 111 -13.89 10.28 -6.22
N TRP A 112 -14.88 10.10 -7.09
CA TRP A 112 -14.66 9.60 -8.45
C TRP A 112 -13.84 10.56 -9.31
N ASP A 113 -13.92 11.87 -9.06
CA ASP A 113 -13.07 12.82 -9.77
C ASP A 113 -11.59 12.67 -9.38
N PHE A 114 -11.32 12.28 -8.12
CA PHE A 114 -9.99 11.89 -7.67
C PHE A 114 -9.57 10.57 -8.33
N PHE A 115 -10.37 9.51 -8.21
CA PHE A 115 -10.06 8.19 -8.80
C PHE A 115 -9.78 8.27 -10.30
N ASN A 116 -10.68 8.89 -11.07
CA ASN A 116 -10.53 9.09 -12.51
C ASN A 116 -9.28 9.90 -12.87
N THR A 117 -8.89 10.87 -12.02
CA THR A 117 -7.65 11.62 -12.27
C THR A 117 -6.44 10.72 -12.10
N PHE A 118 -6.39 9.91 -11.03
CA PHE A 118 -5.26 9.03 -10.77
C PHE A 118 -5.14 7.92 -11.81
N GLU A 119 -6.24 7.28 -12.22
CA GLU A 119 -6.25 6.29 -13.29
C GLU A 119 -5.79 6.86 -14.63
N ARG A 120 -6.18 8.09 -14.97
CA ARG A 120 -5.74 8.77 -16.20
C ARG A 120 -4.21 8.87 -16.30
N PHE A 121 -3.51 9.03 -15.18
CA PHE A 121 -2.05 9.12 -15.14
C PHE A 121 -1.36 7.78 -14.86
N ALA A 122 -2.03 6.85 -14.19
CA ALA A 122 -1.54 5.48 -14.06
C ALA A 122 -1.58 4.73 -15.40
N GLU A 123 -2.42 5.18 -16.33
CA GLU A 123 -2.74 4.48 -17.58
C GLU A 123 -3.23 3.04 -17.33
N ASP A 124 -3.87 2.82 -16.19
CA ASP A 124 -4.33 1.53 -15.70
C ASP A 124 -5.63 1.68 -14.90
N ASP A 125 -6.37 0.57 -14.80
CA ASP A 125 -7.57 0.44 -13.98
C ASP A 125 -7.16 0.17 -12.51
N LEU A 126 -7.56 1.06 -11.62
CA LEU A 126 -7.24 1.01 -10.19
C LEU A 126 -8.46 0.63 -9.34
N ASP A 127 -9.54 0.12 -9.94
CA ASP A 127 -10.76 -0.31 -9.22
C ASP A 127 -10.45 -1.34 -8.12
N TRP A 128 -9.43 -2.18 -8.31
CA TRP A 128 -8.96 -3.11 -7.29
C TRP A 128 -8.47 -2.40 -6.03
N PHE A 129 -7.81 -1.24 -6.17
CA PHE A 129 -7.31 -0.43 -5.07
C PHE A 129 -8.46 0.35 -4.41
N TRP A 130 -9.32 0.99 -5.21
CA TRP A 130 -10.47 1.72 -4.69
C TRP A 130 -11.45 0.80 -3.96
N THR A 131 -11.79 -0.34 -4.55
CA THR A 131 -12.72 -1.30 -3.95
C THR A 131 -12.17 -1.82 -2.63
N SER A 132 -10.94 -2.34 -2.63
CA SER A 132 -10.33 -2.97 -1.45
C SER A 132 -10.20 -2.01 -0.27
N PHE A 133 -9.75 -0.77 -0.54
CA PHE A 133 -9.33 0.12 0.54
C PHE A 133 -10.30 1.27 0.82
N TYR A 134 -11.12 1.70 -0.15
CA TYR A 134 -12.06 2.82 0.02
C TYR A 134 -13.49 2.36 0.30
N TYR A 135 -13.97 1.36 -0.44
CA TYR A 135 -15.32 0.84 -0.29
C TYR A 135 -15.41 -0.28 0.74
N GLU A 136 -14.39 -1.12 0.81
CA GLU A 136 -14.33 -2.26 1.72
C GLU A 136 -13.37 -2.02 2.91
N THR A 137 -13.44 -2.92 3.88
CA THR A 137 -12.46 -3.05 4.97
C THR A 137 -11.62 -4.31 4.80
N TRP A 138 -11.33 -4.64 3.53
CA TRP A 138 -10.47 -5.76 3.20
C TRP A 138 -9.04 -5.47 3.66
N VAL A 139 -8.34 -6.54 4.05
CA VAL A 139 -6.97 -6.46 4.57
C VAL A 139 -6.03 -7.10 3.57
N MET A 140 -4.86 -6.50 3.38
CA MET A 140 -3.79 -7.04 2.54
C MET A 140 -2.78 -7.76 3.46
N ASP A 141 -2.41 -8.98 3.11
CA ASP A 141 -1.45 -9.82 3.84
C ASP A 141 -0.70 -10.69 2.83
N HIS A 142 0.48 -10.23 2.39
CA HIS A 142 1.36 -11.05 1.57
C HIS A 142 2.41 -11.69 2.46
N ALA A 143 2.60 -13.00 2.30
CA ALA A 143 3.54 -13.74 3.10
C ALA A 143 4.65 -14.39 2.26
N VAL A 144 5.86 -14.43 2.81
CA VAL A 144 6.87 -15.38 2.33
C VAL A 144 6.47 -16.77 2.82
N GLY A 145 6.06 -17.61 1.87
CA GLY A 145 5.69 -19.00 2.10
C GLY A 145 6.91 -19.89 2.19
N ARG A 146 6.96 -20.92 1.34
CA ARG A 146 8.06 -21.89 1.32
C ARG A 146 9.25 -21.37 0.54
N VAL A 147 10.45 -21.63 1.06
CA VAL A 147 11.72 -21.48 0.32
C VAL A 147 12.36 -22.86 0.23
N ILE A 148 12.32 -23.46 -0.96
CA ILE A 148 12.83 -24.81 -1.21
C ILE A 148 14.17 -24.69 -1.95
N SER A 149 15.27 -24.88 -1.23
CA SER A 149 16.61 -24.85 -1.82
C SER A 149 16.80 -25.99 -2.82
N LYS A 150 17.46 -25.71 -3.94
CA LYS A 150 17.81 -26.71 -4.96
C LYS A 150 19.19 -27.31 -4.66
N PRO A 151 19.44 -28.61 -4.97
CA PRO A 151 20.72 -29.26 -4.68
C PRO A 151 21.96 -28.60 -5.30
N THR A 152 21.78 -27.91 -6.42
CA THR A 152 22.86 -27.26 -7.19
C THR A 152 23.01 -25.77 -6.89
N GLY A 153 22.30 -25.25 -5.88
CA GLY A 153 22.16 -23.81 -5.62
C GLY A 153 20.84 -23.26 -6.18
N GLY A 154 20.44 -22.07 -5.74
CA GLY A 154 19.12 -21.49 -6.02
C GLY A 154 18.03 -22.04 -5.11
N ALA A 155 16.78 -21.64 -5.38
CA ALA A 155 15.61 -22.08 -4.65
C ALA A 155 14.33 -21.84 -5.48
N THR A 156 13.23 -22.47 -5.05
CA THR A 156 11.88 -22.02 -5.39
C THR A 156 11.34 -21.26 -4.19
N VAL A 157 11.00 -19.98 -4.38
CA VAL A 157 10.43 -19.11 -3.33
C VAL A 157 8.95 -18.93 -3.63
N THR A 158 8.09 -19.34 -2.71
CA THR A 158 6.64 -19.13 -2.79
C THR A 158 6.28 -17.84 -2.05
N ILE A 159 5.55 -16.95 -2.73
CA ILE A 159 4.85 -15.82 -2.14
C ILE A 159 3.36 -16.18 -2.09
N GLU A 160 2.71 -15.92 -0.97
CA GLU A 160 1.30 -16.22 -0.73
C GLU A 160 0.53 -14.91 -0.55
N ASP A 161 -0.69 -14.85 -1.06
CA ASP A 161 -1.69 -13.85 -0.71
C ASP A 161 -2.70 -14.47 0.25
N ARG A 162 -2.80 -13.88 1.44
CA ARG A 162 -3.67 -14.33 2.53
C ARG A 162 -4.74 -13.30 2.89
N GLY A 163 -4.70 -12.15 2.22
CA GLY A 163 -5.63 -11.06 2.41
C GLY A 163 -6.84 -11.15 1.48
N ASP A 164 -7.80 -10.27 1.73
CA ASP A 164 -8.90 -10.01 0.79
C ASP A 164 -8.57 -8.80 -0.10
N ALA A 165 -7.69 -7.89 0.37
CA ALA A 165 -7.33 -6.69 -0.37
C ALA A 165 -6.19 -6.98 -1.33
N ILE A 166 -6.48 -6.81 -2.61
CA ILE A 166 -5.55 -7.08 -3.70
C ILE A 166 -4.49 -5.97 -3.74
N PHE A 167 -3.23 -6.36 -3.91
CA PHE A 167 -2.10 -5.42 -4.03
C PHE A 167 -0.97 -6.08 -4.86
N PRO A 168 -0.16 -5.33 -5.63
CA PRO A 168 1.06 -5.92 -6.23
C PRO A 168 2.07 -6.30 -5.15
N ALA A 169 3.02 -7.19 -5.46
CA ALA A 169 4.06 -7.60 -4.50
C ALA A 169 5.46 -7.33 -5.03
N ARG A 170 6.32 -6.73 -4.19
CA ARG A 170 7.74 -6.52 -4.47
C ARG A 170 8.57 -7.40 -3.57
N VAL A 171 9.40 -8.26 -4.14
CA VAL A 171 10.18 -9.26 -3.40
C VAL A 171 11.65 -9.04 -3.63
N ARG A 172 12.41 -8.68 -2.58
CA ARG A 172 13.87 -8.65 -2.61
C ARG A 172 14.42 -10.02 -2.20
N ILE A 173 15.28 -10.58 -3.04
CA ILE A 173 15.99 -11.84 -2.77
C ILE A 173 17.49 -11.57 -2.74
N ARG A 174 18.12 -11.88 -1.60
CA ARG A 174 19.58 -11.86 -1.43
C ARG A 174 20.13 -13.26 -1.48
N THR A 175 21.18 -13.48 -2.25
CA THR A 175 21.78 -14.79 -2.41
C THR A 175 23.25 -14.84 -1.97
N SER A 176 23.79 -16.05 -1.82
CA SER A 176 25.12 -16.29 -1.26
C SER A 176 26.28 -15.81 -2.14
N ASN A 177 26.02 -15.48 -3.40
CA ASN A 177 27.04 -14.92 -4.30
C ASN A 177 27.07 -13.37 -4.28
N GLY A 178 26.30 -12.75 -3.38
CA GLY A 178 26.23 -11.30 -3.23
C GLY A 178 25.30 -10.60 -4.22
N MET A 179 24.50 -11.34 -5.00
CA MET A 179 23.45 -10.75 -5.82
C MET A 179 22.19 -10.47 -4.98
N ASP A 180 21.76 -9.22 -5.02
CA ASP A 180 20.43 -8.79 -4.61
C ASP A 180 19.64 -8.51 -5.89
N PHE A 181 18.46 -9.12 -6.02
CA PHE A 181 17.52 -8.77 -7.09
C PHE A 181 16.12 -8.56 -6.52
N VAL A 182 15.35 -7.74 -7.23
CA VAL A 182 13.95 -7.45 -6.92
C VAL A 182 13.08 -8.09 -7.98
N HIS A 183 12.08 -8.84 -7.55
CA HIS A 183 11.05 -9.44 -8.38
C HIS A 183 9.73 -8.74 -8.11
N GLU A 184 9.13 -8.17 -9.16
CA GLU A 184 7.78 -7.58 -9.10
C GLU A 184 6.76 -8.63 -9.51
N ILE A 185 5.74 -8.83 -8.67
CA ILE A 185 4.57 -9.64 -8.98
C ILE A 185 3.44 -8.66 -9.31
N PRO A 186 3.00 -8.60 -10.58
CA PRO A 186 1.99 -7.64 -11.00
C PRO A 186 0.65 -7.94 -10.35
N VAL A 187 -0.12 -6.88 -10.09
CA VAL A 187 -1.44 -6.99 -9.44
C VAL A 187 -2.40 -7.93 -10.17
N TYR A 188 -2.28 -8.02 -11.50
CA TYR A 188 -3.09 -8.89 -12.35
C TYR A 188 -2.94 -10.39 -12.04
N HIS A 189 -1.81 -10.80 -11.46
CA HIS A 189 -1.65 -12.17 -10.99
C HIS A 189 -2.69 -12.52 -9.92
N TRP A 190 -2.89 -11.61 -8.97
CA TRP A 190 -3.85 -11.77 -7.87
C TRP A 190 -5.29 -11.54 -8.35
N LEU A 191 -5.52 -10.57 -9.24
CA LEU A 191 -6.85 -10.35 -9.87
C LEU A 191 -7.36 -11.55 -10.66
N ALA A 192 -6.45 -12.40 -11.18
CA ALA A 192 -6.81 -13.65 -11.84
C ALA A 192 -7.29 -14.75 -10.85
N GLY A 193 -7.31 -14.46 -9.55
CA GLY A 193 -7.74 -15.38 -8.49
C GLY A 193 -6.65 -16.34 -8.02
N ASN A 194 -5.38 -16.07 -8.34
CA ASN A 194 -4.27 -16.84 -7.78
C ASN A 194 -4.01 -16.37 -6.34
N ASP A 195 -3.73 -17.32 -5.45
CA ASP A 195 -3.41 -17.08 -4.04
C ASP A 195 -1.91 -17.29 -3.73
N HIS A 196 -1.11 -17.65 -4.73
CA HIS A 196 0.33 -17.80 -4.60
C HIS A 196 1.07 -17.53 -5.91
N TYR A 197 2.35 -17.19 -5.79
CA TYR A 197 3.29 -17.01 -6.90
C TYR A 197 4.61 -17.70 -6.58
N GLU A 198 5.19 -18.44 -7.52
CA GLU A 198 6.49 -19.09 -7.35
C GLU A 198 7.57 -18.34 -8.13
N ILE A 199 8.61 -17.89 -7.43
CA ILE A 199 9.81 -17.30 -8.00
C ILE A 199 10.88 -18.40 -8.10
N ASP A 200 11.31 -18.70 -9.32
CA ASP A 200 12.38 -19.63 -9.59
C ASP A 200 13.74 -18.93 -9.55
N VAL A 201 14.52 -19.16 -8.49
CA VAL A 201 15.88 -18.63 -8.37
C VAL A 201 16.86 -19.61 -9.01
N ALA A 202 17.58 -19.14 -10.03
CA ALA A 202 18.51 -19.95 -10.79
C ALA A 202 19.72 -20.41 -9.94
N PRO A 203 20.26 -21.62 -10.15
CA PRO A 203 21.43 -22.09 -9.41
C PRO A 203 22.67 -21.20 -9.53
N ALA A 204 22.85 -20.53 -10.67
CA ALA A 204 23.94 -19.57 -10.89
C ALA A 204 23.89 -18.37 -9.93
N ALA A 205 22.71 -18.09 -9.34
CA ALA A 205 22.56 -17.05 -8.33
C ALA A 205 23.07 -17.48 -6.94
N GLY A 206 23.49 -18.74 -6.74
CA GLY A 206 23.87 -19.24 -5.42
C GLY A 206 22.66 -19.54 -4.53
N SER A 207 22.91 -19.84 -3.26
CA SER A 207 21.83 -20.18 -2.32
C SER A 207 21.06 -18.92 -1.90
N VAL A 208 19.73 -19.02 -1.77
CA VAL A 208 18.92 -17.93 -1.19
C VAL A 208 19.27 -17.79 0.28
N MET A 209 19.63 -16.58 0.69
CA MET A 209 20.03 -16.23 2.06
C MET A 209 18.96 -15.41 2.77
N ARG A 210 18.23 -14.57 2.05
CA ARG A 210 17.14 -13.75 2.58
C ARG A 210 16.09 -13.49 1.50
N VAL A 211 14.82 -13.50 1.92
CA VAL A 211 13.68 -13.02 1.13
C VAL A 211 12.97 -11.96 1.96
N GLU A 212 12.63 -10.84 1.34
CA GLU A 212 11.96 -9.69 1.95
C GLU A 212 10.83 -9.23 1.02
N LEU A 213 9.59 -9.24 1.52
CA LEU A 213 8.44 -8.62 0.88
C LEU A 213 8.34 -7.15 1.25
N ASP A 214 7.93 -6.33 0.28
CA ASP A 214 7.78 -4.88 0.43
C ASP A 214 9.03 -4.22 1.07
N PRO A 215 10.20 -4.30 0.42
CA PRO A 215 11.41 -3.65 0.91
C PRO A 215 11.29 -2.12 1.01
N GLY A 216 10.30 -1.53 0.32
CA GLY A 216 9.99 -0.10 0.39
C GLY A 216 9.23 0.29 1.66
N GLY A 217 8.49 -0.64 2.26
CA GLY A 217 7.78 -0.44 3.52
C GLY A 217 6.46 0.32 3.39
N TYR A 218 5.89 0.38 2.19
CA TYR A 218 4.70 1.20 1.90
C TYR A 218 3.47 0.39 1.49
N ALA A 219 3.59 -0.92 1.31
CA ALA A 219 2.42 -1.78 1.18
C ALA A 219 1.62 -1.79 2.49
N PRO A 220 0.29 -1.68 2.45
CA PRO A 220 -0.58 -1.67 3.64
C PRO A 220 -0.78 -3.10 4.20
N ASP A 221 0.33 -3.79 4.46
CA ASP A 221 0.37 -5.17 4.93
C ASP A 221 0.10 -5.26 6.43
N VAL A 222 -0.95 -5.99 6.81
CA VAL A 222 -1.38 -6.10 8.22
C VAL A 222 -0.49 -7.01 9.07
N ASP A 223 0.29 -7.92 8.46
CA ASP A 223 1.18 -8.84 9.16
C ASP A 223 2.59 -8.89 8.57
N ARG A 224 3.33 -7.80 8.79
CA ARG A 224 4.74 -7.70 8.37
C ARG A 224 5.68 -8.75 8.98
N GLN A 225 5.26 -9.50 10.01
CA GLN A 225 6.10 -10.54 10.62
C GLN A 225 6.33 -11.73 9.69
N ASN A 226 5.46 -11.90 8.69
CA ASN A 226 5.52 -12.98 7.72
C ASN A 226 6.20 -12.56 6.39
N ASN A 227 6.69 -11.32 6.30
CA ASN A 227 7.31 -10.73 5.11
C ASN A 227 8.78 -11.15 4.92
N PHE A 228 9.33 -11.95 5.83
CA PHE A 228 10.74 -12.30 5.84
C PHE A 228 10.98 -13.80 5.90
N TRP A 229 11.97 -14.24 5.12
CA TRP A 229 12.61 -15.54 5.29
C TRP A 229 14.13 -15.37 5.43
N PRO A 230 14.78 -16.00 6.43
CA PRO A 230 14.17 -16.70 7.56
C PRO A 230 13.31 -15.77 8.45
N ARG A 231 12.30 -16.31 9.15
CA ARG A 231 11.45 -15.48 10.03
C ARG A 231 12.28 -14.85 11.17
N GLY A 232 11.91 -13.63 11.57
CA GLY A 232 12.55 -12.90 12.66
C GLY A 232 13.85 -12.18 12.29
N SER A 233 14.15 -12.03 11.00
CA SER A 233 15.31 -11.30 10.50
C SER A 233 15.00 -9.82 10.18
N GLU A 234 14.25 -9.11 11.03
CA GLU A 234 14.16 -7.64 10.88
C GLU A 234 15.58 -7.07 11.06
N GLU A 235 16.05 -6.29 10.07
CA GLU A 235 17.36 -5.60 10.12
C GLU A 235 17.19 -4.20 10.73
#